data_AF-A0A916JRF8-F1
#
_entry.id   AF-A0A916JRF8-F1
#
_cell.length_a   1.000
_cell.length_b   1.000
_cell.length_c   1.000
_cell.angle_alpha   90.00
_cell.angle_beta   90.00
_cell.angle_gamma   90.00
#
_symmetry.space_group_name_H-M   'P 1'
#
loop_
_entity.id
_entity.type
_entity.pdbx_description
1 polymer ?
#
loop_
_entity_poly.entity_id
_entity_poly.type
_entity_poly.pdbx_seq_one_letter_code
_entity_poly.pdbx_strand_id
1 'polypeptide(L)'
;MFRKLFGLKNKRHPETFIIVQLNDKMMPMDRGILYEEPLDAFLRSNNYGEITGGGTMQAETGEIQFCDIEILIYKGNDPKSVIAEIIDELEDIGSPKGSHVMVERTEESIAFGQKEGLAVYLDGDLPDSVYAEHDLGAVLTELSRLLGSDKEVQRYWQSENETAFYFYGQSFEAMKNAISTFIEEHPLCRNARIVQIA
;
A
#
# COMPACT_ATOMS: atom_id res chain seq x y z
N MET A 1 60.12 -1.60 20.37
CA MET A 1 59.51 -1.52 19.03
C MET A 1 58.03 -1.88 19.18
N PHE A 2 57.18 -0.90 19.47
CA PHE A 2 55.76 -1.12 19.78
C PHE A 2 54.94 -1.18 18.48
N ARG A 3 54.39 -2.35 18.16
CA ARG A 3 53.42 -2.52 17.07
C ARG A 3 52.06 -1.99 17.55
N LYS A 4 51.60 -0.91 16.94
CA LYS A 4 50.23 -0.39 17.07
C LYS A 4 49.25 -1.44 16.56
N LEU A 5 48.43 -2.00 17.46
CA LEU A 5 47.16 -2.62 17.08
C LEU A 5 46.24 -1.50 16.61
N PHE A 6 45.93 -1.47 15.32
CA PHE A 6 44.84 -0.64 14.79
C PHE A 6 43.52 -1.21 15.30
N GLY A 7 42.84 -0.46 16.16
CA GLY A 7 41.46 -0.73 16.53
C GLY A 7 40.57 -0.62 15.29
N LEU A 8 39.94 -1.71 14.91
CA LEU A 8 38.74 -1.69 14.06
C LEU A 8 37.73 -0.81 14.80
N LYS A 9 37.53 0.42 14.32
CA LYS A 9 36.42 1.26 14.75
C LYS A 9 35.15 0.54 14.34
N ASN A 10 34.51 -0.15 15.27
CA ASN A 10 33.09 -0.50 15.13
C ASN A 10 32.36 0.81 14.87
N LYS A 11 31.93 1.04 13.62
CA LYS A 11 30.97 2.10 13.29
C LYS A 11 29.66 1.69 13.97
N ARG A 12 29.51 2.08 15.24
CA ARG A 12 28.24 1.93 15.95
C ARG A 12 27.28 2.94 15.33
N HIS A 13 26.41 2.46 14.44
CA HIS A 13 25.29 3.25 13.95
C HIS A 13 24.34 3.52 15.12
N PRO A 14 23.93 4.77 15.38
CA PRO A 14 22.84 5.03 16.31
C PRO A 14 21.55 4.37 15.78
N GLU A 15 20.58 4.20 16.67
CA GLU A 15 19.20 3.89 16.28
C GLU A 15 18.75 4.82 15.14
N THR A 16 18.06 4.26 14.14
CA THR A 16 17.61 4.98 12.96
C THR A 16 16.12 4.77 12.79
N PHE A 17 15.37 5.86 12.76
CA PHE A 17 13.95 5.86 12.46
C PHE A 17 13.75 6.06 10.96
N ILE A 18 12.86 5.26 10.40
CA ILE A 18 12.40 5.39 9.03
C ILE A 18 10.88 5.39 8.99
N ILE A 19 10.33 6.01 7.96
CA ILE A 19 8.90 5.97 7.64
C ILE A 19 8.77 5.31 6.27
N VAL A 20 8.05 4.20 6.21
CA VAL A 20 7.66 3.56 4.96
C VAL A 20 6.30 4.10 4.56
N GLN A 21 6.23 4.92 3.52
CA GLN A 21 4.97 5.37 2.95
C GLN A 21 4.58 4.48 1.77
N LEU A 22 3.41 3.86 1.85
CA LEU A 22 2.86 2.98 0.83
C LEU A 22 1.78 3.72 0.05
N ASN A 23 1.88 3.76 -1.28
CA ASN A 23 0.84 4.30 -2.17
C ASN A 23 -0.36 3.34 -2.30
N ASP A 24 -0.83 2.85 -1.15
CA ASP A 24 -1.93 1.91 -0.99
C ASP A 24 -3.09 2.60 -0.27
N LYS A 25 -4.27 2.63 -0.89
CA LYS A 25 -5.49 3.23 -0.35
C LYS A 25 -6.17 2.27 0.62
N MET A 26 -5.54 2.03 1.76
CA MET A 26 -5.90 0.94 2.67
C MET A 26 -6.22 1.41 4.09
N MET A 27 -7.24 0.77 4.67
CA MET A 27 -7.69 1.00 6.04
C MET A 27 -6.68 0.48 7.08
N PRO A 28 -6.65 1.04 8.30
CA PRO A 28 -5.68 0.64 9.33
C PRO A 28 -5.67 -0.86 9.66
N MET A 29 -6.84 -1.50 9.75
CA MET A 29 -6.93 -2.94 10.07
C MET A 29 -6.33 -3.81 8.98
N ASP A 30 -6.64 -3.49 7.72
CA ASP A 30 -6.15 -4.23 6.57
C ASP A 30 -4.65 -4.00 6.34
N ARG A 31 -4.16 -2.78 6.63
CA ARG A 31 -2.73 -2.45 6.64
C ARG A 31 -1.97 -3.29 7.67
N GLY A 32 -2.58 -3.49 8.85
CA GLY A 32 -2.06 -4.37 9.89
C GLY A 32 -1.81 -5.79 9.36
N ILE A 33 -2.84 -6.38 8.75
CA ILE A 33 -2.79 -7.75 8.23
C ILE A 33 -1.82 -7.88 7.04
N LEU A 34 -1.93 -6.97 6.06
CA LEU A 34 -1.20 -7.13 4.80
C LEU A 34 0.27 -6.75 4.91
N TYR A 35 0.61 -5.71 5.69
CA TYR A 35 1.97 -5.18 5.74
C TYR A 35 2.60 -5.27 7.14
N GLU A 36 1.93 -4.81 8.20
CA GLU A 36 2.59 -4.70 9.51
C GLU A 36 2.91 -6.06 10.14
N GLU A 37 1.98 -7.02 10.08
CA GLU A 37 2.19 -8.37 10.62
C GLU A 37 3.36 -9.12 9.96
N PRO A 38 3.43 -9.24 8.61
CA PRO A 38 4.58 -9.89 7.97
C PRO A 38 5.87 -9.10 8.19
N LEU A 39 5.83 -7.76 8.14
CA LEU A 39 7.01 -6.93 8.34
C LEU A 39 7.55 -6.99 9.77
N ASP A 40 6.68 -6.99 10.80
CA ASP A 40 7.09 -7.17 12.20
C ASP A 40 7.74 -8.56 12.40
N ALA A 41 7.15 -9.61 11.81
CA ALA A 41 7.75 -10.95 11.83
C ALA A 41 9.14 -10.98 11.17
N PHE A 42 9.27 -10.35 10.00
CA PHE A 42 10.54 -10.20 9.27
C PHE A 42 11.59 -9.46 10.11
N LEU A 43 11.26 -8.28 10.65
CA LEU A 43 12.15 -7.46 11.46
C LEU A 43 12.65 -8.18 12.70
N ARG A 44 11.74 -8.89 13.40
CA ARG A 44 12.07 -9.66 14.62
C ARG A 44 12.97 -10.85 14.32
N SER A 45 12.67 -11.60 13.26
CA SER A 45 13.45 -12.80 12.90
C SER A 45 14.91 -12.48 12.59
N ASN A 46 15.17 -11.28 12.03
CA ASN A 46 16.50 -10.80 11.69
C ASN A 46 17.14 -9.91 12.78
N ASN A 47 16.42 -9.63 13.87
CA ASN A 47 16.84 -8.67 14.91
C ASN A 47 17.22 -7.29 14.30
N TYR A 48 16.45 -6.86 13.30
CA TYR A 48 16.66 -5.60 12.60
C TYR A 48 16.05 -4.41 13.34
N GLY A 49 14.89 -4.60 13.94
CA GLY A 49 14.13 -3.50 14.51
C GLY A 49 12.73 -3.89 14.96
N GLU A 50 11.89 -2.88 15.12
CA GLU A 50 10.47 -3.00 15.47
C GLU A 50 9.64 -1.90 14.80
N ILE A 51 8.36 -2.20 14.57
CA ILE A 51 7.37 -1.19 14.17
C ILE A 51 6.99 -0.38 15.41
N THR A 52 7.05 0.94 15.29
CA THR A 52 6.75 1.88 16.41
C THR A 52 5.43 2.62 16.24
N GLY A 53 4.87 2.62 15.03
CA GLY A 53 3.66 3.37 14.70
C GLY A 53 3.27 3.22 13.23
N GLY A 54 2.25 3.97 12.82
CA GLY A 54 1.80 4.02 11.44
C GLY A 54 0.49 4.78 11.27
N GLY A 55 0.36 5.50 10.17
CA GLY A 55 -0.72 6.41 9.86
C GLY A 55 -1.50 6.06 8.58
N THR A 56 -2.66 6.69 8.44
CA THR A 56 -3.45 6.67 7.21
C THR A 56 -3.77 8.12 6.88
N MET A 57 -3.27 8.59 5.75
CA MET A 57 -3.56 9.93 5.28
C MET A 57 -4.89 9.92 4.52
N GLN A 58 -5.76 10.86 4.85
CA GLN A 58 -7.02 11.07 4.18
C GLN A 58 -7.06 12.47 3.57
N ALA A 59 -7.67 12.58 2.39
CA ALA A 59 -8.06 13.86 1.83
C ALA A 59 -9.18 14.49 2.68
N GLU A 60 -9.52 15.76 2.41
CA GLU A 60 -10.65 16.44 3.06
C GLU A 60 -11.98 15.69 2.85
N THR A 61 -12.10 14.93 1.77
CA THR A 61 -13.24 14.07 1.45
C THR A 61 -13.34 12.80 2.32
N GLY A 62 -12.31 12.52 3.12
CA GLY A 62 -12.14 11.25 3.84
C GLY A 62 -11.58 10.12 2.97
N GLU A 63 -11.35 10.34 1.67
CA GLU A 63 -10.74 9.35 0.79
C GLU A 63 -9.28 9.12 1.21
N ILE A 64 -8.88 7.85 1.35
CA ILE A 64 -7.49 7.52 1.70
C ILE A 64 -6.57 7.90 0.55
N GLN A 65 -5.47 8.56 0.87
CA GLN A 65 -4.41 8.89 -0.08
C GLN A 65 -3.29 7.86 -0.04
N PHE A 66 -2.82 7.52 1.15
CA PHE A 66 -1.76 6.55 1.39
C PHE A 66 -1.80 6.09 2.84
N CYS A 67 -1.03 5.06 3.16
CA CYS A 67 -0.72 4.69 4.52
C CYS A 67 0.79 4.69 4.78
N ASP A 68 1.18 4.77 6.04
CA ASP A 68 2.57 4.73 6.46
C ASP A 68 2.80 3.76 7.63
N ILE A 69 4.04 3.30 7.75
CA ILE A 69 4.54 2.44 8.81
C ILE A 69 5.84 3.05 9.33
N GLU A 70 5.89 3.31 10.63
CA GLU A 70 7.06 3.86 11.31
C GLU A 70 7.90 2.72 11.90
N ILE A 71 9.20 2.71 11.62
CA ILE A 71 10.10 1.61 11.99
C ILE A 71 11.35 2.16 12.69
N LEU A 72 11.67 1.56 13.83
CA LEU A 72 12.93 1.73 14.52
C LEU A 72 13.91 0.63 14.12
N ILE A 73 15.00 0.99 13.46
CA ILE A 73 16.13 0.09 13.20
C ILE A 73 17.08 0.09 14.40
N TYR A 74 17.31 -1.10 14.96
CA TYR A 74 18.15 -1.28 16.14
C TYR A 74 19.62 -0.93 15.89
N LYS A 75 20.25 -0.44 16.96
CA LYS A 75 21.66 -0.11 17.00
C LYS A 75 22.53 -1.31 16.64
N GLY A 76 23.44 -1.11 15.68
CA GLY A 76 24.42 -2.12 15.27
C GLY A 76 24.11 -2.77 13.93
N ASN A 77 22.89 -2.60 13.43
CA ASN A 77 22.56 -2.89 12.04
C ASN A 77 23.05 -1.74 11.12
N ASP A 78 23.33 -2.06 9.86
CA ASP A 78 23.58 -1.05 8.83
C ASP A 78 22.23 -0.62 8.23
N PRO A 79 21.77 0.64 8.45
CA PRO A 79 20.44 1.05 8.01
C PRO A 79 20.21 0.89 6.51
N LYS A 80 21.25 1.08 5.69
CA LYS A 80 21.10 0.96 4.24
C LYS A 80 20.79 -0.47 3.80
N SER A 81 21.49 -1.44 4.39
CA SER A 81 21.26 -2.86 4.11
C SER A 81 19.87 -3.29 4.61
N VAL A 82 19.48 -2.89 5.82
CA VAL A 82 18.15 -3.19 6.38
C VAL A 82 17.03 -2.58 5.54
N ILE A 83 17.16 -1.31 5.11
CA ILE A 83 16.16 -0.66 4.26
C ILE A 83 15.99 -1.40 2.93
N ALA A 84 17.08 -1.87 2.32
CA ALA A 84 16.99 -2.63 1.07
C ALA A 84 16.19 -3.93 1.26
N GLU A 85 16.43 -4.68 2.33
CA GLU A 85 15.69 -5.92 2.60
C GLU A 85 14.23 -5.66 3.00
N ILE A 86 13.93 -4.56 3.71
CA ILE A 86 12.55 -4.13 3.96
C ILE A 86 11.82 -3.82 2.65
N ILE A 87 12.50 -3.14 1.71
CA ILE A 87 11.93 -2.85 0.39
C ILE A 87 11.64 -4.16 -0.35
N ASP A 88 12.57 -5.11 -0.35
CA ASP A 88 12.38 -6.40 -1.01
C ASP A 88 11.16 -7.15 -0.43
N GLU A 89 11.04 -7.21 0.90
CA GLU A 89 9.89 -7.84 1.59
C GLU A 89 8.56 -7.18 1.20
N LEU A 90 8.52 -5.85 1.16
CA LEU A 90 7.31 -5.08 0.82
C LEU A 90 6.94 -5.22 -0.67
N GLU A 91 7.92 -5.27 -1.57
CA GLU A 91 7.68 -5.51 -2.99
C GLU A 91 7.17 -6.93 -3.25
N ASP A 92 7.66 -7.93 -2.49
CA ASP A 92 7.17 -9.31 -2.55
C ASP A 92 5.71 -9.42 -2.06
N ILE A 93 5.34 -8.67 -1.01
CA ILE A 93 3.92 -8.52 -0.58
C ILE A 93 3.09 -7.85 -1.68
N GLY A 94 3.69 -6.97 -2.48
CA GLY A 94 3.05 -6.33 -3.62
C GLY A 94 2.82 -4.83 -3.45
N SER A 95 3.76 -4.12 -2.85
CA SER A 95 3.66 -2.67 -2.70
C SER A 95 3.42 -1.93 -4.04
N PRO A 96 2.52 -0.95 -4.06
CA PRO A 96 2.25 -0.15 -5.26
C PRO A 96 3.39 0.78 -5.64
N LYS A 97 3.53 1.05 -6.94
CA LYS A 97 4.39 2.13 -7.46
C LYS A 97 4.06 3.45 -6.78
N GLY A 98 5.08 4.28 -6.55
CA GLY A 98 4.95 5.56 -5.84
C GLY A 98 5.12 5.45 -4.32
N SER A 99 5.37 4.24 -3.81
CA SER A 99 5.78 4.02 -2.41
C SER A 99 7.24 4.48 -2.20
N HIS A 100 7.58 4.86 -0.97
CA HIS A 100 8.95 5.26 -0.64
C HIS A 100 9.28 5.08 0.85
N VAL A 101 10.57 4.94 1.14
CA VAL A 101 11.11 4.97 2.50
C VAL A 101 11.75 6.33 2.74
N MET A 102 11.36 7.00 3.82
CA MET A 102 11.97 8.25 4.29
C MET A 102 12.84 7.97 5.52
N VAL A 103 14.10 8.40 5.47
CA VAL A 103 15.04 8.28 6.59
C VAL A 103 15.08 9.59 7.38
N GLU A 104 14.53 9.62 8.60
CA GLU A 104 14.31 10.88 9.35
C GLU A 104 15.57 11.73 9.52
N ARG A 105 16.72 11.09 9.76
CA ARG A 105 17.97 11.81 10.04
C ARG A 105 18.58 12.51 8.82
N THR A 106 18.27 12.04 7.63
CA THR A 106 18.88 12.52 6.37
C THR A 106 17.86 13.15 5.44
N GLU A 107 16.56 12.97 5.71
CA GLU A 107 15.45 13.30 4.81
C GLU A 107 15.62 12.63 3.43
N GLU A 108 16.42 11.56 3.35
CA GLU A 108 16.62 10.78 2.14
C GLU A 108 15.36 9.98 1.87
N SER A 109 14.86 10.06 0.64
CA SER A 109 13.70 9.31 0.16
C SER A 109 14.14 8.29 -0.87
N ILE A 110 13.78 7.03 -0.66
CA ILE A 110 14.11 5.89 -1.52
C ILE A 110 12.80 5.34 -2.07
N ALA A 111 12.55 5.57 -3.35
CA ALA A 111 11.34 5.09 -4.03
C ALA A 111 11.40 3.58 -4.27
N PHE A 112 10.25 2.92 -4.12
CA PHE A 112 10.05 1.50 -4.40
C PHE A 112 8.60 1.21 -4.82
N GLY A 113 8.30 -0.06 -5.07
CA GLY A 113 6.97 -0.56 -5.41
C GLY A 113 6.82 -0.83 -6.89
N GLN A 114 6.14 -1.94 -7.20
CA GLN A 114 6.10 -2.50 -8.54
C GLN A 114 4.68 -2.57 -9.11
N LYS A 115 3.65 -2.69 -8.26
CA LYS A 115 2.27 -2.86 -8.71
C LYS A 115 1.71 -1.55 -9.25
N GLU A 116 1.01 -1.64 -10.38
CA GLU A 116 0.15 -0.58 -10.89
C GLU A 116 -1.19 -0.62 -10.18
N GLY A 117 -1.86 0.52 -10.11
CA GLY A 117 -3.09 0.69 -9.36
C GLY A 117 -4.24 1.17 -10.25
N LEU A 118 -5.42 0.59 -10.04
CA LEU A 118 -6.65 0.94 -10.72
C LEU A 118 -7.73 1.28 -9.70
N ALA A 119 -8.34 2.45 -9.83
CA ALA A 119 -9.53 2.84 -9.10
C ALA A 119 -10.75 2.82 -10.01
N VAL A 120 -11.85 2.23 -9.53
CA VAL A 120 -13.18 2.34 -10.13
C VAL A 120 -14.03 3.22 -9.24
N TYR A 121 -14.36 4.42 -9.70
CA TYR A 121 -15.30 5.33 -9.03
C TYR A 121 -16.69 5.15 -9.64
N LEU A 122 -17.64 4.70 -8.84
CA LEU A 122 -19.06 4.57 -9.17
C LEU A 122 -19.81 5.84 -8.78
N ASP A 123 -20.75 6.23 -9.64
CA ASP A 123 -21.63 7.38 -9.44
C ASP A 123 -22.68 7.06 -8.38
N GLY A 124 -22.81 7.93 -7.39
CA GLY A 124 -23.84 7.86 -6.36
C GLY A 124 -25.20 8.40 -6.82
N ASP A 125 -25.24 9.19 -7.90
CA ASP A 125 -26.46 9.83 -8.40
C ASP A 125 -27.15 8.99 -9.49
N LEU A 126 -27.56 7.78 -9.12
CA LEU A 126 -28.33 6.87 -9.97
C LEU A 126 -29.79 6.78 -9.49
N PRO A 127 -30.76 6.46 -10.37
CA PRO A 127 -32.15 6.30 -9.96
C PRO A 127 -32.31 5.23 -8.87
N ASP A 128 -33.16 5.47 -7.87
CA ASP A 128 -33.44 4.54 -6.76
C ASP A 128 -33.75 3.11 -7.22
N SER A 129 -34.40 2.94 -8.38
CA SER A 129 -34.70 1.63 -8.95
C SER A 129 -33.45 0.80 -9.23
N VAL A 130 -32.33 1.44 -9.60
CA VAL A 130 -31.05 0.75 -9.83
C VAL A 130 -30.51 0.17 -8.52
N TYR A 131 -30.54 0.95 -7.44
CA TYR A 131 -30.12 0.51 -6.11
C TYR A 131 -31.07 -0.53 -5.49
N ALA A 132 -32.35 -0.52 -5.89
CA ALA A 132 -33.32 -1.53 -5.47
C ALA A 132 -33.12 -2.90 -6.16
N GLU A 133 -32.58 -2.90 -7.39
CA GLU A 133 -32.43 -4.09 -8.22
C GLU A 133 -31.00 -4.69 -8.21
N HIS A 134 -30.00 -3.91 -7.80
CA HIS A 134 -28.59 -4.28 -7.86
C HIS A 134 -27.87 -4.07 -6.54
N ASP A 135 -26.86 -4.91 -6.27
CA ASP A 135 -26.05 -4.89 -5.05
C ASP A 135 -24.61 -4.44 -5.34
N LEU A 136 -24.11 -3.47 -4.58
CA LEU A 136 -22.71 -3.00 -4.68
C LEU A 136 -21.73 -4.09 -4.24
N GLY A 137 -22.11 -4.97 -3.31
CA GLY A 137 -21.29 -6.12 -2.91
C GLY A 137 -21.06 -7.11 -4.05
N ALA A 138 -22.09 -7.37 -4.86
CA ALA A 138 -21.99 -8.17 -6.07
C ALA A 138 -21.08 -7.53 -7.13
N VAL A 139 -21.14 -6.20 -7.28
CA VAL A 139 -20.23 -5.44 -8.17
C VAL A 139 -18.77 -5.60 -7.73
N LEU A 140 -18.48 -5.37 -6.44
CA LEU A 140 -17.13 -5.56 -5.89
C LEU A 140 -16.65 -7.01 -6.10
N THR A 141 -17.52 -7.99 -5.83
CA THR A 141 -17.19 -9.41 -6.00
C THR A 141 -16.82 -9.75 -7.44
N GLU A 142 -17.57 -9.22 -8.42
CA GLU A 142 -17.30 -9.48 -9.84
C GLU A 142 -16.05 -8.76 -10.33
N LEU A 143 -15.82 -7.51 -9.90
CA LEU A 143 -14.57 -6.79 -10.19
C LEU A 143 -13.37 -7.53 -9.61
N SER A 144 -13.43 -7.96 -8.34
CA SER A 144 -12.39 -8.78 -7.73
C SER A 144 -12.12 -10.07 -8.49
N ARG A 145 -13.17 -10.75 -8.97
CA ARG A 145 -13.04 -11.97 -9.78
C ARG A 145 -12.35 -11.71 -11.11
N LEU A 146 -12.74 -10.66 -11.82
CA LEU A 146 -12.17 -10.29 -13.13
C LEU A 146 -10.70 -9.85 -13.01
N LEU A 147 -10.36 -9.18 -11.92
CA LEU A 147 -9.02 -8.68 -11.65
C LEU A 147 -8.11 -9.71 -10.97
N GLY A 148 -8.65 -10.85 -10.53
CA GLY A 148 -7.90 -11.84 -9.78
C GLY A 148 -7.36 -11.29 -8.46
N SER A 149 -8.07 -10.35 -7.84
CA SER A 149 -7.64 -9.74 -6.59
C SER A 149 -7.78 -10.71 -5.43
N ASP A 150 -6.90 -10.58 -4.43
CA ASP A 150 -7.06 -11.28 -3.17
C ASP A 150 -8.40 -10.89 -2.51
N LYS A 151 -9.07 -11.87 -1.91
CA LYS A 151 -10.34 -11.67 -1.20
C LYS A 151 -10.11 -11.23 0.24
N GLU A 152 -8.90 -11.36 0.76
CA GLU A 152 -8.58 -11.02 2.15
C GLU A 152 -8.60 -9.52 2.43
N VAL A 153 -8.30 -8.68 1.42
CA VAL A 153 -8.20 -7.22 1.59
C VAL A 153 -9.09 -6.51 0.58
N GLN A 154 -10.17 -5.91 1.07
CA GLN A 154 -11.08 -5.09 0.28
C GLN A 154 -10.78 -3.61 0.49
N ARG A 155 -10.36 -2.93 -0.58
CA ARG A 155 -10.03 -1.51 -0.55
C ARG A 155 -11.17 -0.72 -1.17
N TYR A 156 -11.85 0.08 -0.36
CA TYR A 156 -12.93 0.92 -0.83
C TYR A 156 -13.02 2.23 -0.06
N TRP A 157 -13.71 3.18 -0.66
CA TRP A 157 -14.12 4.43 -0.02
C TRP A 157 -15.54 4.75 -0.48
N GLN A 158 -16.32 5.38 0.38
CA GLN A 158 -17.67 5.81 0.06
C GLN A 158 -17.90 7.20 0.61
N SER A 159 -18.56 8.02 -0.21
CA SER A 159 -19.13 9.31 0.16
C SER A 159 -20.61 9.35 -0.20
N GLU A 160 -21.27 10.49 0.05
CA GLU A 160 -22.66 10.71 -0.38
C GLU A 160 -22.84 10.63 -1.90
N ASN A 161 -21.81 11.00 -2.66
CA ASN A 161 -21.91 11.15 -4.10
C ASN A 161 -21.22 10.04 -4.88
N GLU A 162 -20.34 9.24 -4.27
CA GLU A 162 -19.49 8.29 -4.99
C GLU A 162 -19.07 7.11 -4.12
N THR A 163 -18.86 5.96 -4.76
CA THR A 163 -18.20 4.80 -4.15
C THR A 163 -16.99 4.42 -4.99
N ALA A 164 -15.82 4.27 -4.37
CA ALA A 164 -14.59 3.88 -5.04
C ALA A 164 -14.14 2.49 -4.60
N PHE A 165 -13.69 1.69 -5.57
CA PHE A 165 -13.00 0.42 -5.33
C PHE A 165 -11.57 0.50 -5.87
N TYR A 166 -10.60 0.05 -5.09
CA TYR A 166 -9.18 0.13 -5.43
C TYR A 166 -8.56 -1.26 -5.60
N PHE A 167 -7.81 -1.41 -6.69
CA PHE A 167 -7.17 -2.67 -7.05
C PHE A 167 -5.72 -2.42 -7.44
N TYR A 168 -4.85 -3.34 -7.06
CA TYR A 168 -3.42 -3.27 -7.37
C TYR A 168 -2.97 -4.57 -8.05
N GLY A 169 -2.23 -4.43 -9.14
CA GLY A 169 -1.86 -5.54 -10.01
C GLY A 169 -0.64 -5.25 -10.87
N GLN A 170 -0.33 -6.16 -11.80
CA GLN A 170 0.89 -6.03 -12.59
C GLN A 170 0.80 -5.00 -13.72
N SER A 171 -0.40 -4.73 -14.22
CA SER A 171 -0.60 -3.78 -15.31
C SER A 171 -1.98 -3.12 -15.24
N PHE A 172 -2.00 -1.79 -15.18
CA PHE A 172 -3.19 -0.96 -15.26
C PHE A 172 -3.99 -1.23 -16.52
N GLU A 173 -3.33 -1.26 -17.68
CA GLU A 173 -4.01 -1.52 -18.96
C GLU A 173 -4.61 -2.93 -19.01
N ALA A 174 -3.91 -3.94 -18.49
CA ALA A 174 -4.46 -5.30 -18.40
C ALA A 174 -5.68 -5.34 -17.47
N MET A 175 -5.60 -4.72 -16.29
CA MET A 175 -6.72 -4.63 -15.34
C MET A 175 -7.92 -3.89 -15.93
N LYS A 176 -7.68 -2.74 -16.56
CA LYS A 176 -8.71 -1.93 -17.21
C LYS A 176 -9.43 -2.70 -18.32
N ASN A 177 -8.68 -3.41 -19.18
CA ASN A 177 -9.25 -4.24 -20.23
C ASN A 177 -10.03 -5.44 -19.67
N ALA A 178 -9.60 -6.01 -18.54
CA ALA A 178 -10.30 -7.14 -17.92
C ALA A 178 -11.70 -6.77 -17.39
N ILE A 179 -11.91 -5.53 -16.97
CA ILE A 179 -13.19 -5.06 -16.41
C ILE A 179 -14.04 -4.26 -17.40
N SER A 180 -13.53 -3.91 -18.58
CA SER A 180 -14.18 -2.93 -19.47
C SER A 180 -15.60 -3.31 -19.85
N THR A 181 -15.83 -4.56 -20.28
CA THR A 181 -17.18 -5.04 -20.63
C THR A 181 -18.13 -4.96 -19.46
N PHE A 182 -17.69 -5.35 -18.26
CA PHE A 182 -18.52 -5.29 -17.07
C PHE A 182 -18.89 -3.86 -16.68
N ILE A 183 -17.92 -2.93 -16.74
CA ILE A 183 -18.15 -1.51 -16.46
C ILE A 183 -19.10 -0.88 -17.49
N GLU A 184 -19.00 -1.25 -18.76
CA GLU A 184 -19.86 -0.74 -19.84
C GLU A 184 -21.32 -1.24 -19.73
N GLU A 185 -21.52 -2.47 -19.27
CA GLU A 185 -22.83 -3.14 -19.28
C GLU A 185 -23.59 -3.02 -17.95
N HIS A 186 -22.89 -2.96 -16.81
CA HIS A 186 -23.53 -3.05 -15.51
C HIS A 186 -24.23 -1.73 -15.11
N PRO A 187 -25.52 -1.74 -14.71
CA PRO A 187 -26.26 -0.51 -14.38
C PRO A 187 -25.65 0.36 -13.28
N LEU A 188 -25.11 -0.24 -12.22
CA LEU A 188 -24.38 0.47 -11.15
C LEU A 188 -23.05 1.09 -11.60
N CYS A 189 -22.55 0.74 -12.79
CA CYS A 189 -21.32 1.29 -13.36
C CYS A 189 -21.60 2.42 -14.37
N ARG A 190 -22.86 2.84 -14.51
CA ARG A 190 -23.19 4.02 -15.32
C ARG A 190 -22.43 5.24 -14.79
N ASN A 191 -21.80 5.99 -15.70
CA ASN A 191 -20.92 7.13 -15.41
C ASN A 191 -19.66 6.80 -14.59
N ALA A 192 -19.33 5.52 -14.42
CA ALA A 192 -18.16 5.13 -13.66
C ALA A 192 -16.86 5.65 -14.31
N ARG A 193 -15.89 5.98 -13.47
CA ARG A 193 -14.58 6.48 -13.89
C ARG A 193 -13.50 5.49 -13.50
N ILE A 194 -12.62 5.20 -14.45
CA ILE A 194 -11.44 4.37 -14.23
C ILE A 194 -10.22 5.28 -14.19
N VAL A 195 -9.48 5.24 -13.07
CA VAL A 195 -8.31 6.11 -12.84
C VAL A 195 -7.10 5.24 -12.50
N GLN A 196 -5.95 5.55 -13.10
CA GLN A 196 -4.68 4.94 -12.67
C GLN A 196 -4.20 5.64 -11.41
N ILE A 197 -3.95 4.87 -10.35
CA ILE A 197 -3.56 5.38 -9.02
C ILE A 197 -2.14 4.96 -8.60
N ALA A 198 -1.51 4.05 -9.35
CA ALA A 198 -0.10 3.67 -9.23
C ALA A 198 0.44 3.17 -10.58
#